data_AF-G5E065-F1
#
_entry.id   AF-G5E065-F1
#
_cell.length_a   1.000
_cell.length_b   1.000
_cell.length_c   1.000
_cell.angle_alpha   90.00
_cell.angle_beta   90.00
_cell.angle_gamma   90.00
#
_symmetry.space_group_name_H-M   'P 1'
#
loop_
_entity.id
_entity.type
_entity.pdbx_description
1 polymer ?
#
loop_
_entity_poly.entity_id
_entity_poly.type
_entity_poly.pdbx_seq_one_letter_code
_entity_poly.pdbx_strand_id
1 'polypeptide(L)'
;LKADTYRKWKANKPEKQISVILQFKEEQVHSIDIGNEGSAFVEVLVGHSTSVSEQEYEVILGMSSFMSPSESKSESNLNRTRMFGPDKLVKGAAEKKWDRVKIVCTQPY
;
A
#
# COMPACT_ATOMS: atom_id res chain seq x y z
N LEU A 1 0.16 -4.16 14.82
CA LEU A 1 -0.82 -3.08 14.58
C LEU A 1 -2.22 -3.68 14.71
N LYS A 2 -3.20 -3.00 15.30
CA LYS A 2 -4.59 -3.47 15.38
C LYS A 2 -5.45 -2.60 14.48
N ALA A 3 -6.35 -3.21 13.71
CA ALA A 3 -7.27 -2.49 12.83
C ALA A 3 -8.31 -1.65 13.63
N ASP A 4 -8.58 -2.00 14.88
CA ASP A 4 -9.62 -1.38 15.74
C ASP A 4 -9.30 0.03 16.25
N THR A 5 -8.17 0.63 15.85
CA THR A 5 -7.97 2.05 16.09
C THR A 5 -8.53 2.83 14.91
N TYR A 6 -9.49 3.73 15.15
CA TYR A 6 -9.97 4.77 14.21
C TYR A 6 -8.87 5.76 13.76
N ARG A 7 -7.59 5.43 13.99
CA ARG A 7 -6.43 6.24 13.66
C ARG A 7 -5.94 5.86 12.28
N LYS A 8 -5.79 6.88 11.44
CA LYS A 8 -5.29 6.74 10.07
C LYS A 8 -3.83 7.16 10.03
N TRP A 9 -3.03 6.49 9.19
CA TRP A 9 -1.64 6.88 8.95
C TRP A 9 -1.60 8.04 7.95
N LYS A 10 -0.86 9.10 8.28
CA LYS A 10 -0.70 10.31 7.45
C LYS A 10 0.75 10.79 7.50
N ALA A 11 1.16 11.50 6.45
CA ALA A 11 2.44 12.20 6.43
C ALA A 11 2.49 13.30 7.50
N ASN A 12 3.68 13.58 8.03
CA ASN A 12 3.89 14.71 8.94
C ASN A 12 3.93 16.06 8.20
N LYS A 13 4.30 16.05 6.92
CA LYS A 13 4.41 17.23 6.06
C LYS A 13 3.86 16.92 4.66
N PRO A 14 3.51 17.93 3.85
CA PRO A 14 3.14 17.72 2.45
C PRO A 14 4.30 17.10 1.67
N GLU A 15 4.14 15.85 1.26
CA GLU A 15 5.10 15.10 0.45
C GLU A 15 4.36 14.47 -0.72
N LYS A 16 4.97 14.47 -1.91
CA LYS A 16 4.35 13.86 -3.10
C LYS A 16 4.20 12.36 -2.97
N GLN A 17 5.07 11.74 -2.17
CA GLN A 17 5.09 10.31 -1.95
C GLN A 17 5.62 10.03 -0.55
N ILE A 18 4.97 9.09 0.14
CA ILE A 18 5.41 8.56 1.43
C ILE A 18 5.37 7.03 1.38
N SER A 19 6.16 6.37 2.22
CA SER A 19 6.07 4.92 2.37
C SER A 19 6.22 4.49 3.82
N VAL A 20 5.67 3.31 4.11
CA VAL A 20 5.82 2.63 5.40
C VAL A 20 6.12 1.17 5.17
N ILE A 21 6.99 0.60 6.00
CA ILE A 21 7.29 -0.83 6.00
C ILE A 21 6.72 -1.42 7.29
N LEU A 22 5.92 -2.47 7.12
CA LEU A 22 5.27 -3.21 8.19
C LEU A 22 5.91 -4.60 8.29
N GLN A 23 6.34 -4.97 9.50
CA GLN A 23 6.86 -6.30 9.78
C GLN A 23 5.74 -7.20 10.33
N PHE A 24 5.64 -8.40 9.77
CA PHE A 24 4.70 -9.45 10.13
C PHE A 24 5.45 -10.73 10.48
N LYS A 25 4.70 -11.76 10.85
CA LYS A 25 5.17 -13.15 10.79
C LYS A 25 5.22 -13.56 9.33
N GLU A 26 6.20 -14.39 8.96
CA GLU A 26 6.35 -14.87 7.59
C GLU A 26 5.14 -15.69 7.12
N GLU A 27 4.37 -15.13 6.18
CA GLU A 27 3.12 -15.70 5.67
C GLU A 27 2.89 -15.35 4.19
N GLN A 28 1.95 -16.06 3.56
CA GLN A 28 1.55 -15.79 2.17
C GLN A 28 0.44 -14.73 2.16
N VAL A 29 0.51 -13.78 1.22
CA VAL A 29 -0.52 -12.75 1.06
C VAL A 29 -1.61 -13.23 0.11
N HIS A 30 -2.80 -13.49 0.63
CA HIS A 30 -3.96 -13.92 -0.17
C HIS A 30 -4.72 -12.75 -0.81
N SER A 31 -4.96 -11.70 -0.03
CA SER A 31 -5.72 -10.52 -0.45
C SER A 31 -5.22 -9.28 0.29
N ILE A 32 -5.47 -8.11 -0.30
CA ILE A 32 -5.10 -6.81 0.28
C ILE A 32 -6.34 -5.90 0.25
N ASP A 33 -6.72 -5.38 1.41
CA ASP A 33 -7.77 -4.39 1.55
C ASP A 33 -7.16 -3.06 1.98
N ILE A 34 -7.45 -1.99 1.23
CA ILE A 34 -6.85 -0.67 1.46
C ILE A 34 -7.98 0.35 1.65
N GLY A 35 -8.01 0.96 2.82
CA GLY A 35 -8.78 2.17 3.09
C GLY A 35 -7.92 3.41 2.84
N ASN A 36 -8.30 4.25 1.88
CA ASN A 36 -7.54 5.45 1.55
C ASN A 36 -7.74 6.58 2.59
N GLU A 37 -6.76 7.48 2.63
CA GLU A 37 -6.81 8.75 3.37
C GLU A 37 -6.12 9.84 2.55
N GLY A 38 -6.62 10.06 1.33
CA GLY A 38 -6.17 11.14 0.46
C GLY A 38 -4.99 10.85 -0.47
N SER A 39 -4.64 9.59 -0.70
CA SER A 39 -3.64 9.21 -1.72
C SER A 39 -4.29 9.07 -3.10
N ALA A 40 -3.64 9.58 -4.16
CA ALA A 40 -4.10 9.35 -5.53
C ALA A 40 -3.75 7.93 -6.01
N PHE A 41 -2.57 7.44 -5.64
CA PHE A 41 -2.11 6.11 -5.97
C PHE A 41 -1.57 5.40 -4.74
N VAL A 42 -1.78 4.08 -4.69
CA VAL A 42 -1.14 3.20 -3.71
C VAL A 42 -0.52 2.02 -4.43
N GLU A 43 0.72 1.70 -4.07
CA GLU A 43 1.44 0.50 -4.49
C GLU A 43 1.83 -0.30 -3.25
N VAL A 44 1.84 -1.63 -3.37
CA VAL A 44 2.27 -2.51 -2.28
C VAL A 44 3.36 -3.44 -2.79
N LEU A 45 4.46 -3.47 -2.05
CA LEU A 45 5.59 -4.35 -2.27
C LEU A 45 5.77 -5.27 -1.06
N VAL A 46 6.40 -6.40 -1.29
CA VAL A 46 6.69 -7.43 -0.30
C VAL A 46 8.17 -7.76 -0.31
N GLY A 47 8.72 -8.10 0.85
CA GLY A 47 10.13 -8.43 1.00
C GLY A 47 10.38 -9.24 2.26
N HIS A 48 11.64 -9.51 2.54
CA HIS A 48 12.06 -10.21 3.74
C HIS A 48 12.69 -9.26 4.75
N SER A 49 12.72 -9.65 6.03
CA SER A 49 13.44 -8.90 7.07
C SER A 49 14.94 -8.82 6.82
N THR A 50 15.47 -9.80 6.08
CA THR A 50 16.83 -9.85 5.56
C THR A 50 17.06 -8.94 4.35
N SER A 51 16.01 -8.35 3.77
CA SER A 51 16.17 -7.44 2.63
C SER A 51 16.93 -6.19 3.05
N VAL A 52 18.11 -6.00 2.45
CA VAL A 52 19.03 -4.89 2.79
C VAL A 52 18.86 -3.68 1.88
N SER A 53 18.28 -3.88 0.70
CA SER A 53 18.06 -2.84 -0.30
C SER A 53 16.59 -2.75 -0.75
N GLU A 54 16.19 -1.60 -1.29
CA GLU A 54 14.82 -1.43 -1.81
C GLU A 54 14.55 -2.29 -3.05
N GLN A 55 15.60 -2.62 -3.80
CA GLN A 55 15.52 -3.44 -5.03
C GLN A 55 15.14 -4.90 -4.74
N GLU A 56 15.26 -5.35 -3.49
CA GLU A 56 14.86 -6.70 -3.07
C GLU A 56 13.37 -6.83 -2.75
N TYR A 57 12.62 -5.71 -2.76
CA TYR A 57 11.18 -5.76 -2.62
C TYR A 57 10.52 -6.08 -3.97
N GLU A 58 9.62 -7.06 -3.96
CA GLU A 58 8.82 -7.44 -5.12
C GLU A 58 7.46 -6.75 -5.08
N VAL A 59 6.99 -6.23 -6.22
CA VAL A 59 5.64 -5.64 -6.30
C VAL A 59 4.60 -6.76 -6.22
N ILE A 60 3.73 -6.71 -5.19
CA ILE A 60 2.60 -7.64 -5.07
C ILE A 60 1.28 -7.02 -5.57
N LEU A 61 1.14 -5.70 -5.41
CA LEU A 61 0.04 -4.92 -5.94
C LEU A 61 0.62 -3.71 -6.67
N GLY A 62 0.53 -3.72 -7.99
CA GLY A 62 0.98 -2.60 -8.81
C GLY A 62 0.23 -1.31 -8.48
N MET A 63 0.80 -0.18 -8.90
CA MET A 63 0.26 1.15 -8.68
C MET A 63 -1.24 1.24 -9.03
N SER A 64 -2.05 1.36 -7.98
CA SER A 64 -3.51 1.35 -8.06
C SER A 64 -4.07 2.73 -7.75
N SER A 65 -4.95 3.24 -8.63
CA SER A 65 -5.59 4.54 -8.42
C SER A 65 -6.68 4.49 -7.35
N PHE A 66 -6.68 5.45 -6.45
CA PHE A 66 -7.72 5.68 -5.45
C PHE A 66 -8.41 7.03 -5.63
N MET A 67 -7.74 8.00 -6.25
CA MET A 67 -8.33 9.30 -6.60
C MET A 67 -7.92 9.71 -8.02
N SER A 68 -8.83 10.35 -8.73
CA SER A 68 -8.53 11.07 -9.97
C SER A 68 -7.85 12.42 -9.68
N PRO A 69 -7.18 13.06 -10.67
CA PRO A 69 -6.60 14.39 -10.47
C PRO A 69 -7.62 15.45 -10.01
N SER A 70 -8.86 15.37 -10.50
CA SER A 70 -9.94 16.28 -10.09
C SER A 70 -10.35 16.04 -8.63
N GLU A 71 -10.46 14.78 -8.21
CA GLU A 71 -10.76 14.43 -6.82
C GLU A 71 -9.63 14.86 -5.88
N SER A 72 -8.36 14.71 -6.28
CA SER A 72 -7.21 15.18 -5.51
C SER A 72 -7.23 16.69 -5.30
N LYS A 73 -7.38 17.47 -6.38
CA LYS A 73 -7.40 18.94 -6.30
C LYS A 73 -8.59 19.51 -5.54
N SER A 74 -9.70 18.78 -5.51
CA SER A 74 -10.93 19.18 -4.80
C SER A 74 -11.08 18.54 -3.42
N GLU A 75 -10.10 17.75 -2.99
CA GLU A 75 -10.11 16.99 -1.73
C GLU A 75 -11.40 16.17 -1.50
N SER A 76 -11.95 15.59 -2.57
CA SER A 76 -13.18 14.81 -2.52
C SER A 76 -12.90 13.29 -2.54
N ASN A 77 -13.80 12.49 -1.96
CA ASN A 77 -13.69 11.03 -1.93
C ASN A 77 -12.38 10.47 -1.33
N LEU A 78 -11.79 11.18 -0.36
CA LEU A 78 -10.50 10.84 0.27
C LEU A 78 -10.44 9.43 0.89
N ASN A 79 -11.60 8.87 1.26
CA ASN A 79 -11.72 7.63 2.03
C ASN A 79 -12.17 6.40 1.25
N ARG A 80 -11.96 6.40 -0.07
CA ARG A 80 -12.28 5.25 -0.91
C ARG A 80 -11.57 3.99 -0.40
N THR A 81 -12.33 2.93 -0.18
CA THR A 81 -11.80 1.60 0.15
C THR A 81 -11.81 0.74 -1.11
N ARG A 82 -10.73 -0.01 -1.35
CA ARG A 82 -10.64 -0.98 -2.45
C ARG A 82 -10.13 -2.31 -1.93
N MET A 83 -10.72 -3.38 -2.45
CA MET A 83 -10.37 -4.77 -2.14
C MET A 83 -9.67 -5.40 -3.34
N PHE A 84 -8.52 -6.01 -3.09
CA PHE A 84 -7.69 -6.70 -4.07
C PHE A 84 -7.59 -8.16 -3.69
N GLY A 85 -8.42 -8.98 -4.35
CA GLY A 85 -8.37 -10.43 -4.23
C GLY A 85 -7.16 -11.03 -4.97
N PRO A 86 -6.98 -12.36 -4.88
CA PRO A 86 -5.84 -13.06 -5.50
C PRO A 86 -5.68 -12.82 -7.00
N ASP A 87 -6.79 -12.56 -7.70
CA ASP A 87 -6.84 -12.26 -9.13
C ASP A 87 -6.21 -10.91 -9.50
N LYS A 88 -6.11 -9.99 -8.54
CA LYS A 88 -5.55 -8.64 -8.73
C LYS A 88 -4.12 -8.52 -8.20
N LEU A 89 -3.59 -9.56 -7.56
CA LEU A 89 -2.22 -9.60 -7.06
C LEU A 89 -1.28 -10.19 -8.12
N VAL A 90 -0.01 -9.77 -8.06
CA VAL A 90 1.04 -10.36 -8.91
C VAL A 90 1.30 -11.79 -8.44
N LYS A 91 0.86 -12.77 -9.23
CA LYS A 91 0.89 -14.20 -8.88
C LYS A 91 2.24 -14.68 -8.33
N GLY A 92 3.34 -14.33 -9.01
CA GLY A 92 4.68 -14.77 -8.59
C GLY A 92 5.11 -14.25 -7.21
N ALA A 93 4.64 -13.06 -6.82
CA ALA A 93 4.87 -12.52 -5.49
C ALA A 93 3.87 -13.10 -4.48
N ALA A 94 2.60 -13.22 -4.84
CA ALA A 94 1.55 -13.73 -3.98
C ALA A 94 1.69 -15.23 -3.63
N GLU A 95 2.41 -16.02 -4.44
CA GLU A 95 2.66 -17.44 -4.18
C GLU A 95 3.79 -17.68 -3.14
N LYS A 96 4.64 -16.68 -2.89
CA LYS A 96 5.73 -16.74 -1.92
C LYS A 96 5.27 -16.31 -0.52
N LYS A 97 6.10 -16.59 0.49
CA LYS A 97 5.91 -16.09 1.86
C LYS A 97 6.80 -14.88 2.10
N TRP A 98 6.29 -13.94 2.87
CA TRP A 98 6.95 -12.67 3.17
C TRP A 98 6.71 -12.30 4.61
N ASP A 99 7.66 -11.61 5.22
CA ASP A 99 7.52 -11.07 6.58
C ASP A 99 7.58 -9.53 6.60
N ARG A 100 7.79 -8.88 5.45
CA ARG A 100 7.68 -7.43 5.29
C ARG A 100 6.75 -7.02 4.17
N VAL A 101 5.98 -5.97 4.42
CA VAL A 101 5.13 -5.30 3.43
C VAL A 101 5.46 -3.81 3.41
N LYS A 102 5.88 -3.30 2.25
CA LYS A 102 6.09 -1.87 2.00
C LYS A 102 4.86 -1.31 1.29
N ILE A 103 4.26 -0.28 1.85
CA ILE A 103 3.12 0.43 1.27
C ILE A 103 3.60 1.79 0.83
N VAL A 104 3.42 2.13 -0.44
CA VAL A 104 3.81 3.42 -1.03
C VAL A 104 2.55 4.18 -1.40
N CYS A 105 2.36 5.35 -0.81
CA CYS A 105 1.26 6.26 -1.08
C CYS A 105 1.77 7.46 -1.87
N THR A 106 1.15 7.79 -2.99
CA THR A 106 1.54 8.91 -3.86
C THR A 106 0.36 9.86 -4.07
N GLN A 107 0.59 11.16 -3.86
CA GLN A 107 -0.36 12.24 -4.15
C GLN A 107 0.39 13.35 -4.92
N PRO A 108 0.39 13.31 -6.27
CA PRO A 108 1.16 14.25 -7.09
C PRO A 108 0.37 15.49 -7.52
N TYR A 109 -0.95 15.53 -7.30
CA TYR A 109 -1.88 16.56 -7.77
C TYR A 109 -2.28 17.50 -6.63
#